data_AF-A0A7W7GQ49-F1
#
_entry.id   AF-A0A7W7GQ49-F1
#
_cell.length_a   1.000
_cell.length_b   1.000
_cell.length_c   1.000
_cell.angle_alpha   90.00
_cell.angle_beta   90.00
_cell.angle_gamma   90.00
#
_symmetry.space_group_name_H-M   'P 1'
#
loop_
_entity.id
_entity.type
_entity.pdbx_description
1 polymer ?
#
loop_
_entity_poly.entity_id
_entity_poly.type
_entity_poly.pdbx_seq_one_letter_code
_entity_poly.pdbx_strand_id
1 'polypeptide(L)'
;MLVHSCRSRENSLFHEELDELADQFPGLRTHRRFTGEQGRLDLSTSADIEALCPDWRRRAAYACGPAAFLDDAEALFDREADGGLRMERFSVDLAGGVAGAGGLVTFEGSDLEVEADGDVPLLEVAEEAGVDAPSGCRMGICHACLTPLRSGQVTDLRTGEVHGEPGDLVQTCVSAAAGPVGLSL
;
A
#
# COMPACT_ATOMS: atom_id res chain seq x y z
N MET A 1 10.72 10.49 19.63
CA MET A 1 11.52 9.32 19.22
C MET A 1 10.99 8.87 17.87
N LEU A 2 11.85 8.75 16.86
CA LEU A 2 11.50 8.25 15.54
C LEU A 2 12.30 6.97 15.29
N VAL A 3 11.60 5.88 14.95
CA VAL A 3 12.25 4.63 14.49
C VAL A 3 12.07 4.56 12.98
N HIS A 4 13.17 4.69 12.23
CA HIS A 4 13.17 4.54 10.78
C HIS A 4 13.76 3.17 10.41
N SER A 5 12.91 2.32 9.85
CA SER A 5 13.25 0.92 9.53
C SER A 5 13.26 0.72 8.02
N CYS A 6 14.35 0.18 7.49
CA CYS A 6 14.50 -0.13 6.07
C CYS A 6 15.39 -1.37 5.87
N ARG A 7 15.54 -1.86 4.64
CA ARG A 7 16.30 -3.10 4.38
C ARG A 7 17.81 -2.92 4.58
N SER A 8 18.36 -1.84 4.04
CA SER A 8 19.79 -1.52 4.11
C SER A 8 19.98 -0.01 4.16
N ARG A 9 21.18 0.43 4.54
CA ARG A 9 21.55 1.85 4.55
C ARG A 9 21.34 2.52 3.19
N GLU A 10 21.68 1.84 2.10
CA GLU A 10 21.52 2.33 0.73
C GLU A 10 20.06 2.64 0.37
N ASN A 11 19.12 1.90 0.94
CA ASN A 11 17.68 2.10 0.74
C ASN A 11 17.07 3.04 1.80
N SER A 12 17.88 3.65 2.66
CA SER A 12 17.40 4.54 3.71
C SER A 12 17.23 5.94 3.16
N LEU A 13 15.99 6.27 2.79
CA LEU A 13 15.61 7.60 2.36
C LEU A 13 15.76 8.59 3.52
N PHE A 14 16.18 9.82 3.19
CA PHE A 14 16.26 10.98 4.09
C PHE A 14 17.15 10.80 5.32
N HIS A 15 18.14 9.89 5.29
CA HIS A 15 18.92 9.58 6.49
C HIS A 15 19.84 10.72 6.92
N GLU A 16 20.31 11.56 5.99
CA GLU A 16 21.12 12.75 6.29
C GLU A 16 20.23 13.85 6.89
N GLU A 17 19.08 14.12 6.27
CA GLU A 17 18.11 15.11 6.73
C GLU A 17 17.54 14.76 8.11
N LEU A 18 17.30 13.48 8.38
CA LEU A 18 16.86 13.02 9.71
C LEU A 18 17.95 13.20 10.78
N ASP A 19 19.23 13.02 10.43
CA ASP A 19 20.35 13.27 11.35
C ASP A 19 20.48 14.79 11.59
N GLU A 20 20.39 15.62 10.55
CA GLU A 20 20.39 17.08 10.67
C GLU A 20 19.23 17.60 11.53
N LEU A 21 18.03 17.02 11.39
CA LEU A 21 16.89 17.36 12.23
C LEU A 21 17.11 16.94 13.68
N ALA A 22 17.73 15.78 13.93
CA ALA A 22 18.06 15.34 15.28
C ALA A 22 19.09 16.28 15.95
N ASP A 23 20.07 16.77 15.18
CA ASP A 23 21.06 17.75 15.66
C ASP A 23 20.42 19.11 15.98
N GLN A 24 19.46 19.55 15.16
CA GLN A 24 18.76 20.83 15.34
C GLN A 24 17.72 20.81 16.47
N PHE A 25 17.07 19.66 16.70
CA PHE A 25 15.97 19.53 17.65
C PHE A 25 16.31 18.53 18.75
N PRO A 26 16.73 18.98 19.95
CA PRO A 26 17.10 18.09 21.06
C PRO A 26 16.00 17.12 21.53
N GLY A 27 14.73 17.42 21.22
CA GLY A 27 13.59 16.54 21.50
C GLY A 27 13.41 15.40 20.47
N LEU A 28 14.06 15.48 19.32
CA LEU A 28 14.02 14.48 18.27
C LEU A 28 15.21 13.52 18.41
N ARG A 29 14.93 12.34 18.95
CA ARG A 29 15.86 11.21 18.87
C ARG A 29 15.44 10.30 17.73
N THR A 30 16.37 9.98 16.82
CA THR A 30 16.18 9.05 15.71
C THR A 30 16.87 7.72 16.02
N HIS A 31 16.25 6.61 15.62
CA HIS A 31 16.82 5.27 15.67
C HIS A 31 16.66 4.62 14.31
N ARG A 32 17.77 4.18 13.72
CA ARG A 32 17.80 3.49 12.43
C ARG A 32 17.87 1.99 12.66
N ARG A 33 17.00 1.24 11.99
CA ARG A 33 17.04 -0.22 11.98
C ARG A 33 17.19 -0.72 10.55
N PHE A 34 18.31 -1.37 10.26
CA PHE A 34 18.58 -2.01 8.98
C PHE A 34 18.24 -3.49 9.07
N THR A 35 17.06 -3.84 8.58
CA THR A 35 16.47 -5.16 8.77
C THR A 35 17.21 -6.30 8.07
N GLY A 36 18.01 -6.00 7.05
CA GLY A 36 18.90 -6.99 6.41
C GLY A 36 20.02 -7.49 7.32
N GLU A 37 20.39 -6.71 8.34
CA GLU A 37 21.47 -7.04 9.29
C GLU A 37 20.93 -7.32 10.70
N GLN A 38 19.95 -6.53 11.14
CA GLN A 38 19.44 -6.52 12.51
C GLN A 38 18.10 -7.24 12.67
N GLY A 39 17.51 -7.72 11.56
CA GLY A 39 16.13 -8.21 11.53
C GLY A 39 15.10 -7.09 11.73
N ARG A 40 13.81 -7.45 11.68
CA ARG A 40 12.70 -6.54 11.94
C ARG A 40 12.58 -6.23 13.43
N LEU A 41 11.99 -5.08 13.76
CA LEU A 41 11.59 -4.76 15.13
C LEU A 41 10.59 -5.82 15.60
N ASP A 42 10.90 -6.55 16.66
CA ASP A 42 10.00 -7.57 17.19
C ASP A 42 8.96 -6.92 18.09
N LEU A 43 7.71 -6.91 17.64
CA LEU A 43 6.58 -6.33 18.36
C LEU A 43 5.67 -7.40 19.00
N SER A 44 6.06 -8.68 18.93
CA SER A 44 5.35 -9.75 19.65
C SER A 44 5.43 -9.57 21.17
N THR A 45 6.47 -8.89 21.66
CA THR A 45 6.66 -8.46 23.04
C THR A 45 7.04 -6.97 23.10
N SER A 46 6.97 -6.36 24.29
CA SER A 46 7.36 -4.97 24.47
C SER A 46 8.89 -4.74 24.58
N ALA A 47 9.72 -5.79 24.56
CA ALA A 47 11.14 -5.69 24.85
C ALA A 47 11.90 -4.74 23.92
N ASP A 48 11.69 -4.87 22.61
CA ASP A 48 12.36 -4.04 21.60
C ASP A 48 11.92 -2.57 21.70
N ILE A 49 10.62 -2.29 21.87
CA ILE A 49 10.13 -0.92 22.05
C ILE A 49 10.62 -0.33 23.37
N GLU A 50 10.63 -1.09 24.47
CA GLU A 50 11.09 -0.60 25.78
C GLU A 50 12.58 -0.27 25.77
N ALA A 51 13.41 -1.08 25.10
CA ALA A 51 14.83 -0.81 24.93
C ALA A 51 15.08 0.51 24.20
N LEU A 52 14.25 0.83 23.19
CA LEU A 52 14.33 2.08 22.44
C LEU A 52 13.69 3.24 23.20
N CYS A 53 12.53 3.04 23.81
CA CYS A 53 11.63 4.05 24.31
C CYS A 53 10.94 3.59 25.60
N PRO A 54 11.61 3.65 26.78
CA PRO A 54 11.10 3.08 28.02
C PRO A 54 9.73 3.63 28.49
N ASP A 55 9.40 4.85 28.10
CA ASP A 55 8.15 5.55 28.45
C ASP A 55 7.13 5.56 27.30
N TRP A 56 7.26 4.65 26.32
CA TRP A 56 6.39 4.58 25.14
C TRP A 56 4.89 4.54 25.46
N ARG A 57 4.49 3.83 26.52
CA ARG A 57 3.08 3.71 26.96
C ARG A 57 2.42 5.04 27.34
N ARG A 58 3.21 6.07 27.65
CA ARG A 58 2.73 7.41 28.04
C ARG A 58 2.81 8.43 26.90
N ARG A 59 3.24 8.00 25.70
CA ARG A 59 3.46 8.88 24.56
C ARG A 59 2.37 8.67 23.53
N ALA A 60 2.06 9.73 22.80
CA ALA A 60 1.34 9.56 21.55
C ALA A 60 2.20 8.74 20.59
N ALA A 61 1.64 7.67 20.05
CA ALA A 61 2.32 6.78 19.11
C ALA A 61 1.70 6.91 17.72
N TYR A 62 2.57 6.88 16.73
CA TYR A 62 2.23 6.91 15.32
C TYR A 62 3.01 5.81 14.61
N ALA A 63 2.37 5.04 13.74
CA ALA A 63 3.04 4.05 12.92
C ALA A 63 2.55 4.09 11.47
N CYS A 64 3.48 3.92 10.55
CA CYS A 64 3.23 3.79 9.12
C CYS A 64 4.26 2.77 8.60
N GLY A 65 3.82 1.83 7.77
CA GLY A 65 4.68 0.77 7.26
C GLY A 65 3.92 -0.39 6.64
N PRO A 66 4.60 -1.52 6.40
CA PRO A 66 3.99 -2.73 5.86
C PRO A 66 2.87 -3.29 6.76
N ALA A 67 1.86 -3.91 6.16
CA ALA A 67 0.68 -4.43 6.87
C ALA A 67 1.03 -5.27 8.12
N ALA A 68 1.87 -6.30 7.98
CA ALA A 68 2.27 -7.16 9.09
C ALA A 68 2.94 -6.38 10.25
N PHE A 69 3.74 -5.36 9.95
CA PHE A 69 4.34 -4.52 11.00
C PHE A 69 3.29 -3.69 11.74
N LEU A 70 2.31 -3.16 11.02
CA LEU A 70 1.22 -2.39 11.62
C LEU A 70 0.29 -3.29 12.43
N ASP A 71 0.03 -4.52 11.98
CA ASP A 71 -0.76 -5.51 12.73
C ASP A 71 -0.07 -5.89 14.05
N ASP A 72 1.24 -6.15 14.03
CA ASP A 72 2.00 -6.45 15.25
C ASP A 72 2.04 -5.23 16.20
N ALA A 73 2.17 -4.03 15.65
CA ALA A 73 2.16 -2.80 16.44
C ALA A 73 0.80 -2.53 17.10
N GLU A 74 -0.30 -2.70 16.35
CA GLU A 74 -1.66 -2.60 16.86
C GLU A 74 -1.89 -3.57 18.02
N ALA A 75 -1.58 -4.85 17.81
CA ALA A 75 -1.74 -5.90 18.82
C ALA A 75 -0.92 -5.62 20.10
N LEU A 76 0.28 -5.04 19.98
CA LEU A 76 1.10 -4.65 21.13
C LEU A 76 0.48 -3.47 21.89
N PHE A 77 0.05 -2.43 21.18
CA PHE A 77 -0.51 -1.23 21.80
C PHE A 77 -1.88 -1.47 22.42
N ASP A 78 -2.71 -2.32 21.83
CA ASP A 78 -3.98 -2.75 22.44
C ASP A 78 -3.75 -3.52 23.73
N ARG A 79 -2.75 -4.41 23.74
CA ARG A 79 -2.44 -5.23 24.91
C ARG A 79 -1.82 -4.45 26.05
N GLU A 80 -0.98 -3.46 25.75
CA GLU A 80 -0.06 -2.88 26.75
C GLU A 80 -0.09 -1.35 26.88
N ALA A 81 -0.88 -0.64 26.07
CA ALA A 81 -0.95 0.82 26.06
C ALA A 81 -2.34 1.40 25.73
N ASP A 82 -3.41 0.69 26.10
CA ASP A 82 -4.82 1.11 25.97
C ASP A 82 -5.21 1.58 24.55
N GLY A 83 -4.61 1.01 23.50
CA GLY A 83 -4.98 1.31 22.10
C GLY A 83 -4.57 2.71 21.61
N GLY A 84 -3.56 3.35 22.22
CA GLY A 84 -3.11 4.72 21.91
C GLY A 84 -2.35 4.92 20.58
N LEU A 85 -2.35 3.92 19.68
CA LEU A 85 -1.59 3.94 18.43
C LEU A 85 -2.42 4.53 17.28
N ARG A 86 -1.89 5.57 16.62
CA ARG A 86 -2.45 6.10 15.37
C ARG A 86 -1.69 5.50 14.20
N MET A 87 -2.40 4.94 13.22
CA MET A 87 -1.76 4.28 12.09
C MET A 87 -2.25 4.80 10.76
N GLU A 88 -1.35 4.77 9.78
CA GLU A 88 -1.67 4.97 8.38
C GLU A 88 -1.16 3.77 7.57
N ARG A 89 -2.06 3.13 6.83
CA ARG A 89 -1.79 1.95 5.99
C ARG A 89 -1.69 2.42 4.54
N PHE A 90 -0.50 2.26 3.95
CA PHE A 90 -0.25 2.56 2.52
C PHE A 90 -0.19 1.28 1.67
N SER A 91 -1.05 0.32 2.00
CA SER A 91 -1.27 -0.90 1.22
C SER A 91 -2.72 -1.30 1.37
N VAL A 92 -3.34 -1.74 0.28
CA VAL A 92 -4.66 -2.37 0.31
C VAL A 92 -4.49 -3.86 0.15
N ASP A 93 -5.19 -4.61 1.01
CA ASP A 93 -5.32 -6.04 0.81
C ASP A 93 -6.31 -6.28 -0.32
N LEU A 94 -5.79 -6.65 -1.49
CA LEU A 94 -6.58 -7.04 -2.66
C LEU A 94 -6.98 -8.52 -2.61
N ALA A 95 -6.56 -9.27 -1.59
CA ALA A 95 -6.93 -10.68 -1.42
C ALA A 95 -8.31 -10.89 -0.75
N GLY A 96 -9.00 -9.79 -0.40
CA GLY A 96 -10.33 -9.83 0.20
C GLY A 96 -11.46 -10.16 -0.78
N GLY A 97 -11.25 -9.94 -2.08
CA GLY A 97 -12.21 -10.22 -3.15
C GLY A 97 -11.98 -11.57 -3.83
N VAL A 98 -13.02 -12.08 -4.51
CA VAL A 98 -12.89 -13.21 -5.41
C VAL A 98 -12.20 -12.73 -6.69
N ALA A 99 -11.17 -13.44 -7.16
CA ALA A 99 -10.57 -13.17 -8.47
C ALA A 99 -11.67 -13.16 -9.54
N GLY A 100 -11.62 -12.16 -10.43
CA GLY A 100 -12.45 -12.13 -11.63
C GLY A 100 -12.19 -13.33 -12.54
N ALA A 101 -12.95 -13.43 -13.62
CA ALA A 101 -12.72 -14.46 -14.62
C ALA A 101 -11.43 -14.25 -15.43
N GLY A 102 -10.84 -13.04 -15.37
CA GLY A 102 -9.81 -12.61 -16.32
C GLY A 102 -10.39 -12.41 -17.72
N GLY A 103 -9.53 -12.13 -18.68
CA GLY A 103 -9.86 -12.08 -20.10
C GLY A 103 -9.13 -10.99 -20.87
N LEU A 104 -9.49 -10.87 -22.14
CA LEU A 104 -8.89 -9.91 -23.06
C LEU A 104 -9.24 -8.47 -22.66
N VAL A 105 -8.22 -7.68 -22.34
CA VAL A 105 -8.30 -6.24 -22.07
C VAL A 105 -7.92 -5.49 -23.33
N THR A 106 -8.84 -4.71 -23.88
CA THR A 106 -8.58 -3.81 -25.01
C THR A 106 -8.37 -2.39 -24.51
N PHE A 107 -7.20 -1.83 -24.82
CA PHE A 107 -6.85 -0.43 -24.59
C PHE A 107 -7.06 0.35 -25.91
N GLU A 108 -8.25 0.97 -26.07
CA GLU A 108 -8.67 1.61 -27.33
C GLU A 108 -7.81 2.81 -27.74
N GLY A 109 -7.31 3.60 -26.78
CA GLY A 109 -6.46 4.75 -27.01
C GLY A 109 -5.07 4.38 -27.50
N SER A 110 -4.62 3.17 -27.15
CA SER A 110 -3.30 2.63 -27.48
C SER A 110 -3.33 1.56 -28.59
N ASP A 111 -4.51 1.12 -29.04
CA ASP A 111 -4.72 0.04 -30.01
C ASP A 111 -3.99 -1.26 -29.61
N LEU A 112 -4.07 -1.59 -28.31
CA LEU A 112 -3.43 -2.77 -27.71
C LEU A 112 -4.46 -3.69 -27.07
N GLU A 113 -4.20 -5.00 -27.17
CA GLU A 113 -4.99 -6.05 -26.55
C GLU A 113 -4.09 -7.00 -25.77
N VAL A 114 -4.43 -7.25 -24.50
CA VAL A 114 -3.63 -8.06 -23.58
C VAL A 114 -4.52 -9.00 -22.78
N GLU A 115 -4.12 -10.25 -22.64
CA GLU A 115 -4.80 -11.20 -21.74
C GLU A 115 -4.43 -10.86 -20.29
N ALA A 116 -5.44 -10.71 -19.44
CA ALA A 116 -5.27 -10.42 -18.02
C ALA A 116 -5.85 -11.52 -17.16
N ASP A 117 -5.13 -11.88 -16.10
CA ASP A 117 -5.66 -12.73 -15.04
C ASP A 117 -6.66 -11.93 -14.19
N GLY A 118 -7.64 -12.64 -13.61
CA GLY A 118 -8.74 -12.02 -12.86
C GLY A 118 -8.39 -11.48 -11.49
N ASP A 119 -7.16 -11.70 -11.01
CA ASP A 119 -6.62 -11.20 -9.75
C ASP A 119 -5.58 -10.07 -9.93
N VAL A 120 -5.27 -9.71 -11.18
CA VAL A 120 -4.31 -8.65 -11.50
C VAL A 120 -5.04 -7.32 -11.73
N PRO A 121 -4.66 -6.22 -11.04
CA PRO A 121 -5.24 -4.90 -11.29
C PRO A 121 -5.04 -4.46 -12.75
N LEU A 122 -6.09 -3.91 -13.37
CA LEU A 122 -6.05 -3.40 -14.74
C LEU A 122 -4.98 -2.32 -14.95
N LEU A 123 -4.62 -1.57 -13.89
CA LEU A 123 -3.51 -0.62 -13.93
C LEU A 123 -2.17 -1.32 -14.16
N GLU A 124 -1.93 -2.46 -13.49
CA GLU A 124 -0.71 -3.25 -13.64
C GLU A 124 -0.64 -3.86 -15.04
N VAL A 125 -1.74 -4.43 -15.53
CA VAL A 125 -1.85 -4.95 -16.91
C VAL A 125 -1.50 -3.86 -17.92
N ALA A 126 -2.01 -2.64 -17.75
CA ALA A 126 -1.72 -1.51 -18.63
C ALA A 126 -0.24 -1.12 -18.59
N GLU A 127 0.35 -0.99 -17.40
CA GLU A 127 1.75 -0.61 -17.21
C GLU A 127 2.72 -1.65 -17.80
N GLU A 128 2.45 -2.94 -17.61
CA GLU A 128 3.24 -4.02 -18.19
C GLU A 128 3.14 -4.08 -19.72
N ALA A 129 1.99 -3.68 -20.27
CA ALA A 129 1.77 -3.53 -21.70
C ALA A 129 2.41 -2.25 -22.29
N GLY A 130 2.95 -1.37 -21.45
CA GLY A 130 3.51 -0.08 -21.86
C GLY A 130 2.47 1.00 -22.17
N VAL A 131 1.23 0.84 -21.70
CA VAL A 131 0.15 1.84 -21.82
C VAL A 131 0.32 2.90 -20.74
N ASP A 132 0.26 4.18 -21.13
CA ASP A 132 0.32 5.31 -20.21
C ASP A 132 -1.02 5.47 -19.46
N ALA A 133 -1.14 4.78 -18.33
CA ALA A 133 -2.34 4.78 -17.51
C ALA A 133 -2.24 5.80 -16.36
N PRO A 134 -3.32 6.57 -16.09
CA PRO A 134 -3.32 7.49 -14.97
C PRO A 134 -3.20 6.71 -13.65
N SER A 135 -2.33 7.16 -12.75
CA SER A 135 -2.01 6.45 -11.51
C SER A 135 -1.81 7.41 -10.32
N GLY A 136 -1.81 6.86 -9.11
CA GLY A 136 -1.70 7.62 -7.87
C GLY A 136 -1.47 6.69 -6.68
N CYS A 137 -2.43 6.64 -5.75
CA CYS A 137 -2.29 5.88 -4.50
C CYS A 137 -2.19 4.36 -4.66
N ARG A 138 -2.66 3.78 -5.78
CA ARG A 138 -2.76 2.32 -6.02
C ARG A 138 -3.57 1.53 -4.97
N MET A 139 -4.48 2.23 -4.31
CA MET A 139 -5.26 1.73 -3.17
C MET A 139 -6.75 2.06 -3.29
N GLY A 140 -7.20 2.57 -4.44
CA GLY A 140 -8.61 2.92 -4.66
C GLY A 140 -9.14 4.08 -3.81
N ILE A 141 -8.27 4.93 -3.23
CA ILE A 141 -8.69 6.05 -2.36
C ILE A 141 -8.48 7.44 -2.97
N CYS A 142 -7.50 7.63 -3.86
CA CYS A 142 -7.21 8.94 -4.44
C CYS A 142 -7.97 9.26 -5.73
N HIS A 143 -8.57 8.23 -6.37
CA HIS A 143 -9.32 8.33 -7.62
C HIS A 143 -8.52 8.85 -8.83
N ALA A 144 -7.18 8.98 -8.74
CA ALA A 144 -6.34 9.43 -9.84
C ALA A 144 -6.36 8.46 -11.04
N CYS A 145 -6.60 7.16 -10.82
CA CYS A 145 -6.59 6.14 -11.87
C CYS A 145 -7.93 5.90 -12.56
N LEU A 146 -8.90 6.81 -12.38
CA LEU A 146 -10.22 6.64 -12.98
C LEU A 146 -10.13 6.62 -14.50
N THR A 147 -10.62 5.54 -15.10
CA THR A 147 -10.57 5.31 -16.54
C THR A 147 -11.98 4.97 -17.05
N PRO A 148 -12.47 5.63 -18.11
CA PRO A 148 -13.71 5.26 -18.76
C PRO A 148 -13.71 3.82 -19.29
N LEU A 149 -14.71 3.07 -18.85
CA LEU A 149 -15.05 1.75 -19.38
C LEU A 149 -15.78 1.91 -20.71
N ARG A 150 -15.37 1.14 -21.71
CA ARG A 150 -15.95 1.14 -23.06
C ARG A 150 -16.86 -0.05 -23.29
N SER A 151 -16.49 -1.20 -22.74
CA SER A 151 -17.24 -2.45 -22.85
C SER A 151 -16.85 -3.41 -21.73
N GLY A 152 -17.68 -4.41 -21.50
CA GLY A 152 -17.43 -5.46 -20.51
C GLY A 152 -17.74 -5.03 -19.08
N GLN A 153 -17.20 -5.79 -18.13
CA GLN A 153 -17.35 -5.59 -16.70
C GLN A 153 -16.02 -5.83 -15.99
N VAL A 154 -15.89 -5.29 -14.79
CA VAL A 154 -14.72 -5.41 -13.94
C VAL A 154 -15.11 -5.94 -12.57
N THR A 155 -14.18 -6.59 -11.90
CA THR A 155 -14.32 -7.02 -10.51
C THR A 155 -13.53 -6.07 -9.62
N ASP A 156 -14.16 -5.46 -8.62
CA ASP A 156 -13.43 -4.75 -7.55
C ASP A 156 -12.72 -5.79 -6.67
N LEU A 157 -11.39 -5.81 -6.69
CA LEU A 157 -10.58 -6.79 -5.98
C LEU A 157 -10.68 -6.67 -4.45
N ARG A 158 -11.19 -5.56 -3.92
CA ARG A 158 -11.39 -5.37 -2.48
C ARG A 158 -12.66 -6.04 -1.99
N THR A 159 -13.70 -6.05 -2.83
CA THR A 159 -15.05 -6.50 -2.44
C THR A 159 -15.50 -7.77 -3.18
N GLY A 160 -14.88 -8.11 -4.30
CA GLY A 160 -15.34 -9.13 -5.24
C GLY A 160 -16.57 -8.73 -6.05
N GLU A 161 -17.04 -7.49 -5.94
CA GLU A 161 -18.22 -7.01 -6.68
C GLU A 161 -17.89 -6.86 -8.17
N VAL A 162 -18.71 -7.49 -9.02
CA VAL A 162 -18.63 -7.35 -10.48
C VAL A 162 -19.55 -6.21 -10.89
N HIS A 163 -19.00 -5.20 -11.56
CA HIS A 163 -19.74 -4.02 -12.01
C HIS A 163 -19.20 -3.48 -13.33
N GLY A 164 -19.91 -2.53 -13.92
CA GLY A 164 -19.48 -1.80 -15.11
C GLY A 164 -20.53 -1.77 -16.21
N GLU A 165 -20.82 -0.56 -16.68
CA GLU A 165 -21.52 -0.26 -17.92
C GLU A 165 -20.66 0.69 -18.78
N PRO A 166 -20.81 0.67 -20.12
CA PRO A 166 -20.11 1.60 -20.99
C PRO A 166 -20.33 3.06 -20.56
N GLY A 167 -19.23 3.77 -20.29
CA GLY A 167 -19.21 5.15 -19.80
C GLY A 167 -18.87 5.28 -18.31
N ASP A 168 -18.95 4.20 -17.53
CA ASP A 168 -18.56 4.21 -16.12
C ASP A 168 -17.08 4.53 -15.95
N LEU A 169 -16.73 5.20 -14.85
CA LEU A 169 -15.34 5.40 -14.46
C LEU A 169 -14.89 4.29 -13.53
N VAL A 170 -13.90 3.52 -13.96
CA VAL A 170 -13.33 2.38 -13.21
C VAL A 170 -12.03 2.78 -12.54
N GLN A 171 -11.85 2.38 -11.28
CA GLN A 171 -10.58 2.51 -10.56
C GLN A 171 -9.62 1.38 -10.96
N THR A 172 -8.88 1.54 -12.05
CA THR A 172 -8.00 0.49 -12.62
C THR A 172 -6.98 -0.09 -11.63
N CYS A 173 -6.58 0.66 -10.59
CA CYS A 173 -5.64 0.18 -9.58
C CYS A 173 -6.20 -0.83 -8.56
N VAL A 174 -7.52 -1.03 -8.52
CA VAL A 174 -8.19 -1.99 -7.60
C VAL A 174 -9.25 -2.82 -8.30
N SER A 175 -9.34 -2.73 -9.62
CA SER A 175 -10.29 -3.49 -10.43
C SER A 175 -9.55 -4.42 -11.39
N ALA A 176 -10.02 -5.65 -11.53
CA ALA A 176 -9.53 -6.64 -12.50
C ALA A 176 -10.59 -6.94 -13.57
N ALA A 177 -10.19 -7.62 -14.64
CA ALA A 177 -11.12 -8.04 -15.69
C ALA A 177 -12.10 -9.12 -15.19
N ALA A 178 -13.41 -8.91 -15.40
CA ALA A 178 -14.46 -9.90 -15.14
C ALA A 178 -14.87 -10.70 -16.40
N GLY A 179 -14.01 -10.68 -17.42
CA GLY A 179 -14.27 -11.11 -18.80
C GLY A 179 -13.62 -10.13 -19.78
N PRO A 180 -13.86 -10.28 -21.10
CA PRO A 180 -13.39 -9.30 -22.08
C PRO A 180 -13.87 -7.89 -21.73
N VAL A 181 -12.93 -6.94 -21.69
CA VAL A 181 -13.17 -5.58 -21.20
C VAL A 181 -12.45 -4.55 -22.08
N GLY A 182 -13.14 -3.45 -22.38
CA GLY A 182 -12.57 -2.33 -23.14
C GLY A 182 -12.37 -1.11 -22.24
N LEU A 183 -11.18 -0.54 -22.26
CA LEU A 183 -10.83 0.70 -21.55
C LEU A 183 -10.44 1.77 -22.56
N SER A 184 -10.69 3.04 -22.23
CA SER A 184 -10.36 4.16 -23.12
C SER A 184 -8.87 4.54 -23.18
N LEU A 185 -7.99 3.78 -22.53
CA LEU A 185 -6.53 4.00 -22.49
C LEU A 185 -5.86 3.54 -23.78
#